data_AF-A0A956C0I2-F1
#
_entry.id   AF-A0A956C0I2-F1
#
_cell.length_a   1.000
_cell.length_b   1.000
_cell.length_c   1.000
_cell.angle_alpha   90.00
_cell.angle_beta   90.00
_cell.angle_gamma   90.00
#
_symmetry.space_group_name_H-M   'P 1'
#
loop_
_entity.id
_entity.type
_entity.pdbx_description
1 polymer ?
#
loop_
_entity_poly.entity_id
_entity_poly.type
_entity_poly.pdbx_seq_one_letter_code
_entity_poly.pdbx_strand_id
1 'polypeptide(L)'
;PPVIDGRDVLADPGRVLRLLCERLGLSFTDRMLAWSPGIRTTDGVWARHWYDSVSKSSGFERPQESEPSAEVDVDADLRAYAPILRESALHYARMGRYALR
;
A
#
# COMPACT_ATOMS: atom_id res chain seq x y z
N PRO A 1 4.22 -6.65 15.34
CA PRO A 1 3.25 -7.06 14.29
C PRO A 1 3.94 -6.95 12.93
N PRO A 2 3.62 -7.80 11.93
CA PRO A 2 4.13 -7.61 10.58
C PRO A 2 3.62 -6.27 10.01
N VAL A 3 4.49 -5.52 9.35
CA VAL A 3 4.14 -4.27 8.65
C VAL A 3 4.40 -4.46 7.16
N ILE A 4 3.48 -4.01 6.32
CA ILE A 4 3.61 -4.03 4.85
C ILE A 4 3.68 -2.59 4.38
N ASP A 5 4.74 -2.24 3.65
CA ASP A 5 4.82 -0.97 2.94
C ASP A 5 4.13 -1.13 1.56
N GLY A 6 3.29 -0.17 1.21
CA GLY A 6 2.53 -0.18 -0.04
C GLY A 6 3.42 -0.18 -1.29
N ARG A 7 4.56 0.50 -1.26
CA ARG A 7 5.51 0.50 -2.38
C ARG A 7 6.24 -0.84 -2.48
N ASP A 8 6.69 -1.38 -1.36
CA ASP A 8 7.45 -2.63 -1.34
C ASP A 8 6.60 -3.81 -1.83
N VAL A 9 5.31 -3.88 -1.44
CA VAL A 9 4.40 -4.95 -1.90
C VAL A 9 4.04 -4.80 -3.38
N LEU A 10 3.91 -3.59 -3.91
CA LEU A 10 3.67 -3.40 -5.34
C LEU A 10 4.92 -3.72 -6.17
N ALA A 11 6.12 -3.45 -5.64
CA ALA A 11 7.38 -3.72 -6.32
C ALA A 11 7.69 -5.22 -6.41
N ASP A 12 7.43 -5.99 -5.35
CA ASP A 12 7.60 -7.45 -5.34
C ASP A 12 6.55 -8.11 -4.42
N PRO A 13 5.30 -8.30 -4.92
CA PRO A 13 4.20 -8.82 -4.11
C PRO A 13 4.46 -10.26 -3.66
N GLY A 14 5.11 -11.07 -4.50
CA GLY A 14 5.43 -12.47 -4.19
C GLY A 14 6.40 -12.58 -3.02
N ARG A 15 7.45 -11.76 -2.98
CA ARG A 15 8.39 -11.74 -1.84
C ARG A 15 7.70 -11.26 -0.56
N VAL A 16 7.00 -10.12 -0.59
CA VAL A 16 6.39 -9.54 0.62
C VAL A 16 5.30 -10.45 1.18
N LEU A 17 4.44 -11.04 0.34
CA LEU A 17 3.39 -11.95 0.80
C LEU A 17 3.93 -13.27 1.34
N ARG A 18 5.07 -13.77 0.84
CA ARG A 18 5.76 -14.93 1.44
C ARG A 18 6.26 -14.62 2.85
N LEU A 19 6.92 -13.48 3.05
CA LEU A 19 7.36 -13.03 4.37
C LEU A 19 6.18 -12.87 5.34
N LEU A 20 5.05 -12.35 4.84
CA LEU A 20 3.83 -12.23 5.64
C LEU A 20 3.30 -13.60 6.06
N CYS A 21 3.17 -14.52 5.10
CA CYS A 21 2.69 -15.88 5.35
C CYS A 21 3.55 -16.60 6.38
N GLU A 22 4.88 -16.53 6.25
CA GLU A 22 5.82 -17.10 7.22
C GLU A 22 5.59 -16.53 8.62
N ARG A 23 5.41 -15.20 8.74
CA ARG A 23 5.20 -14.54 10.03
C ARG A 23 3.87 -14.89 10.69
N LEU A 24 2.87 -15.26 9.89
CA LEU A 24 1.54 -15.67 10.34
C LEU A 24 1.40 -17.20 10.51
N GLY A 25 2.40 -17.98 10.13
CA GLY A 25 2.31 -19.45 10.12
C GLY A 25 1.35 -19.99 9.05
N LEU A 26 1.21 -19.28 7.92
CA LEU A 26 0.36 -19.65 6.80
C LEU A 26 1.19 -20.13 5.60
N SER A 27 0.59 -20.95 4.75
CA SER A 27 1.18 -21.33 3.47
C SER A 27 0.91 -20.26 2.40
N PHE A 28 1.96 -19.83 1.71
CA PHE A 28 1.83 -18.98 0.53
C PHE A 28 1.24 -19.76 -0.66
N THR A 29 0.46 -19.09 -1.52
CA THR A 29 0.00 -19.63 -2.80
C THR A 29 0.03 -18.55 -3.88
N ASP A 30 0.38 -18.91 -5.12
CA ASP A 30 0.38 -17.98 -6.26
C ASP A 30 -1.01 -17.39 -6.55
N ARG A 31 -2.08 -18.03 -6.06
CA ARG A 31 -3.45 -17.49 -6.10
C ARG A 31 -3.61 -16.17 -5.34
N MET A 32 -2.67 -15.82 -4.46
CA MET A 32 -2.65 -14.53 -3.78
C MET A 32 -2.23 -13.39 -4.72
N LEU A 33 -1.58 -13.68 -5.84
CA LEU A 33 -1.02 -12.69 -6.77
C LEU A 33 -1.95 -12.34 -7.92
N ALA A 34 -3.01 -13.14 -8.16
CA ALA A 34 -3.93 -12.96 -9.26
C ALA A 34 -5.37 -13.25 -8.85
N TRP A 35 -6.31 -12.44 -9.34
CA TRP A 35 -7.74 -12.57 -9.07
C TRP A 35 -8.58 -12.19 -10.29
N SER A 36 -9.84 -12.62 -10.29
CA SER A 36 -10.81 -12.20 -11.31
C SER A 36 -11.22 -10.75 -11.05
N PRO A 37 -11.18 -9.87 -12.07
CA PRO A 37 -11.77 -8.54 -11.99
C PRO A 37 -13.27 -8.59 -11.70
N GLY A 38 -13.77 -7.50 -11.14
CA GLY A 38 -15.18 -7.25 -10.86
C GLY A 38 -15.45 -6.87 -9.42
N ILE A 39 -16.63 -6.30 -9.19
CA ILE A 39 -17.14 -6.05 -7.84
C ILE A 39 -17.59 -7.36 -7.20
N ARG A 40 -17.17 -7.58 -5.96
CA ARG A 40 -17.57 -8.71 -5.13
C ARG A 40 -18.77 -8.32 -4.28
N THR A 41 -19.60 -9.31 -3.94
CA THR A 41 -20.72 -9.11 -3.01
C THR A 41 -20.27 -8.60 -1.64
N THR A 42 -19.02 -8.85 -1.26
CA THR A 42 -18.39 -8.40 -0.01
C THR A 42 -17.88 -6.96 -0.03
N ASP A 43 -17.80 -6.31 -1.20
CA ASP A 43 -17.21 -4.96 -1.30
C ASP A 43 -18.12 -3.86 -0.77
N GLY A 44 -19.41 -4.17 -0.60
CA GLY A 44 -20.38 -3.32 0.07
C GLY A 44 -20.68 -2.00 -0.66
N VAL A 45 -21.26 -1.06 0.07
CA VAL A 45 -21.79 0.19 -0.50
C VAL A 45 -20.72 1.15 -1.01
N TRP A 46 -19.49 1.03 -0.50
CA TRP A 46 -18.35 1.89 -0.89
C TRP A 46 -17.78 1.53 -2.26
N ALA A 47 -18.04 0.32 -2.73
CA ALA A 47 -17.48 -0.21 -3.96
C ALA A 47 -17.74 0.69 -5.18
N ARG A 48 -18.99 1.17 -5.31
CA ARG A 48 -19.40 2.06 -6.40
C ARG A 48 -18.75 3.45 -6.37
N HIS A 49 -18.18 3.84 -5.23
CA HIS A 49 -17.63 5.18 -5.02
C HIS A 49 -16.10 5.19 -5.07
N TRP A 50 -15.44 4.17 -4.50
CA TRP A 50 -13.99 4.19 -4.27
C TRP A 50 -13.22 3.04 -4.92
N TYR A 51 -13.89 1.98 -5.41
CA TYR A 51 -13.21 0.75 -5.87
C TYR A 51 -13.14 0.61 -7.39
N ASP A 52 -13.25 1.70 -8.15
CA ASP A 52 -13.16 1.61 -9.62
C ASP A 52 -11.86 0.93 -10.08
N SER A 53 -10.69 1.37 -9.57
CA SER A 53 -9.39 0.74 -9.88
C SER A 53 -9.30 -0.70 -9.37
N VAL A 54 -9.74 -0.96 -8.13
CA VAL A 54 -9.72 -2.31 -7.53
C VAL A 54 -10.59 -3.28 -8.35
N SER A 55 -11.78 -2.84 -8.78
CA SER A 55 -12.72 -3.64 -9.56
C SER A 55 -12.18 -4.03 -10.94
N LYS A 56 -11.30 -3.22 -11.52
CA LYS A 56 -10.68 -3.48 -12.83
C LYS A 56 -9.38 -4.29 -12.71
N SER A 57 -8.79 -4.36 -11.53
CA SER A 57 -7.55 -5.07 -11.29
C SER A 57 -7.74 -6.60 -11.36
N SER A 58 -6.69 -7.30 -11.78
CA SER A 58 -6.58 -8.77 -11.77
C SER A 58 -5.35 -9.28 -11.00
N GLY A 59 -4.63 -8.37 -10.34
CA GLY A 59 -3.35 -8.60 -9.69
C GLY A 59 -2.78 -7.29 -9.16
N PHE A 60 -1.57 -7.34 -8.59
CA PHE A 60 -0.86 -6.15 -8.16
C PHE A 60 -0.34 -5.36 -9.36
N GLU A 61 -0.60 -4.05 -9.38
CA GLU A 61 -0.01 -3.13 -10.35
C GLU A 61 1.37 -2.69 -9.87
N ARG A 62 2.26 -2.30 -10.80
CA ARG A 62 3.56 -1.74 -10.41
C ARG A 62 3.32 -0.46 -9.60
N PRO A 63 4.21 -0.13 -8.63
CA PRO A 63 4.14 1.15 -7.96
C PRO A 63 4.13 2.24 -9.03
N GLN A 64 3.16 3.17 -8.96
CA GLN A 64 3.26 4.37 -9.78
C GLN A 64 4.57 5.05 -9.42
N GLU A 65 5.40 5.31 -10.43
CA GLU A 65 6.49 6.27 -10.29
C GLU A 65 5.84 7.56 -9.84
N SER A 66 6.10 7.94 -8.59
CA SER A 66 5.84 9.31 -8.20
C SER A 66 6.80 10.11 -9.07
N GLU A 67 6.29 11.06 -9.86
CA GLU A 67 7.11 12.18 -10.32
C GLU A 67 8.00 12.54 -9.13
N PRO A 68 9.35 12.53 -9.27
CA PRO A 68 10.25 12.81 -8.15
C PRO A 68 9.69 14.06 -7.53
N SER A 69 9.21 13.96 -6.28
CA SER A 69 8.38 14.97 -5.64
C SER A 69 9.05 16.30 -5.88
N ALA A 70 8.63 16.98 -6.95
CA ALA A 70 9.32 18.14 -7.47
C ALA A 70 9.26 19.06 -6.30
N GLU A 71 10.42 19.37 -5.68
CA GLU A 71 10.54 19.97 -4.35
C GLU A 71 9.25 20.70 -4.08
N VAL A 72 8.31 20.05 -3.35
CA VAL A 72 6.93 20.54 -3.36
C VAL A 72 7.10 21.92 -2.80
N ASP A 73 6.97 22.94 -3.65
CA ASP A 73 7.02 24.32 -3.21
C ASP A 73 5.81 24.36 -2.33
N VAL A 74 6.08 24.17 -1.03
CA VAL A 74 5.08 24.01 -0.01
C VAL A 74 4.42 25.35 -0.04
N ASP A 75 3.32 25.40 -0.79
CA ASP A 75 2.48 26.54 -0.94
C ASP A 75 2.31 27.12 0.46
N ALA A 76 2.22 28.45 0.59
CA ALA A 76 2.24 29.09 1.90
C ALA A 76 1.24 28.45 2.88
N ASP A 77 0.16 27.90 2.34
CA ASP A 77 -0.92 27.17 3.01
C ASP A 77 -0.51 25.78 3.52
N LEU A 78 0.40 25.07 2.84
CA LEU A 78 0.86 23.74 3.27
C LEU A 78 1.92 23.78 4.38
N ARG A 79 2.65 24.90 4.52
CA ARG A 79 3.62 25.08 5.62
C ARG A 79 2.99 24.94 6.99
N ALA A 80 1.70 25.29 7.12
CA ALA A 80 0.94 25.11 8.35
C ALA A 80 0.86 23.63 8.81
N TYR A 81 0.94 22.67 7.88
CA TYR A 81 0.91 21.24 8.17
C TYR A 81 2.30 20.63 8.40
N ALA A 82 3.39 21.40 8.20
CA ALA A 82 4.75 20.89 8.40
C ALA A 82 4.98 20.28 9.80
N PRO A 83 4.42 20.80 10.91
CA PRO A 83 4.52 20.15 12.21
C PRO A 83 3.86 18.77 12.24
N ILE A 84 2.63 18.65 11.71
CA ILE A 84 1.88 17.37 11.65
C ILE A 84 2.62 16.36 10.77
N LEU A 85 3.18 16.81 9.65
CA LEU A 85 3.99 15.96 8.78
C LEU A 85 5.23 15.42 9.50
N ARG A 86 5.96 16.28 10.23
CA ARG A 86 7.15 15.85 11.01
C ARG A 86 6.78 14.86 12.10
N GLU A 87 5.70 15.10 12.83
CA GLU A 87 5.22 14.18 13.86
C GLU A 87 4.80 12.83 13.24
N SER A 88 4.03 12.86 12.17
CA SER A 88 3.60 11.68 11.43
C SER A 88 4.80 10.88 10.90
N ALA A 89 5.83 11.56 10.40
CA ALA A 89 7.05 10.92 9.89
C ALA A 89 7.76 10.07 10.96
N LEU A 90 7.72 10.46 12.24
CA LEU A 90 8.26 9.65 13.34
C LEU A 90 7.50 8.32 13.48
N HIS A 91 6.18 8.34 13.34
CA HIS A 91 5.36 7.13 13.38
C HIS A 91 5.63 6.22 12.17
N TYR A 92 5.73 6.80 10.96
CA TYR A 92 6.11 6.06 9.77
C TYR A 92 7.49 5.40 9.92
N ALA A 93 8.50 6.15 10.38
CA ALA A 93 9.83 5.61 10.63
C ALA A 93 9.82 4.48 11.66
N ARG A 94 9.00 4.60 12.73
CA ARG A 94 8.85 3.56 13.75
C ARG A 94 8.22 2.29 13.18
N MET A 95 7.16 2.40 12.39
CA MET A 95 6.52 1.26 11.72
C MET A 95 7.46 0.62 10.70
N GLY A 96 8.22 1.43 9.97
CA GLY A 96 9.19 0.99 8.97
C GLY A 96 10.23 0.01 9.52
N ARG A 97 10.58 0.07 10.80
CA ARG A 97 11.50 -0.89 11.43
C ARG A 97 10.98 -2.33 11.46
N TYR A 98 9.67 -2.52 11.27
CA TYR A 98 9.00 -3.83 11.25
C TYR A 98 8.52 -4.20 9.84
N ALA A 99 8.80 -3.37 8.83
CA ALA A 99 8.34 -3.62 7.47
C ALA A 99 8.99 -4.88 6.89
N LEU A 100 8.20 -5.69 6.19
CA LEU A 100 8.63 -6.92 5.54
C LEU A 100 9.34 -6.58 4.21
N ARG A 101 10.65 -6.44 4.25
CA ARG A 101 11.51 -6.07 3.10
C ARG A 101 12.65 -7.06 2.93
#